data_AF-A0A7S2H8Z4-F1
#
_entry.id   AF-A0A7S2H8Z4-F1
#
_cell.length_a   1.000
_cell.length_b   1.000
_cell.length_c   1.000
_cell.angle_alpha   90.00
_cell.angle_beta   90.00
_cell.angle_gamma   90.00
#
_symmetry.space_group_name_H-M   'P 1'
#
loop_
_entity.id
_entity.type
_entity.pdbx_description
1 polymer ?
#
loop_
_entity_poly.entity_id
_entity_poly.type
_entity_poly.pdbx_seq_one_letter_code
_entity_poly.pdbx_strand_id
1 'polypeptide(L)'
;MSRERRYDCEDQLDPRKQFDLLRVFPMAFTMCGLLLFTSPVVKCIDLAFDHDCFYWMGHAPQVVAFVPIVLLVCVHCLNSIRGRPSRAAVVMGFIGSCMVLIVLFERYMGRGTELGNRFISNDCKSFPAKYKLDREWQAANAFKEACRQRRSGGASIVSGMIEDCPGYQDELEKHPDWRYLAGLERRHLCGGWCEPGPQLWGFADTPGVRCSAIV
;
A
#
# COMPACT_ATOMS: atom_id res chain seq x y z
N MET A 1 -73.36 -35.13 31.86
CA MET A 1 -72.11 -35.79 31.42
C MET A 1 -71.48 -34.92 30.35
N SER A 2 -70.91 -33.77 30.72
CA SER A 2 -70.31 -32.81 29.78
C SER A 2 -69.31 -31.95 30.55
N ARG A 3 -68.06 -32.42 30.66
CA ARG A 3 -66.95 -31.67 31.25
C ARG A 3 -66.21 -31.00 30.10
N GLU A 4 -66.55 -29.76 29.82
CA GLU A 4 -65.79 -28.88 28.92
C GLU A 4 -64.39 -28.67 29.51
N ARG A 5 -63.38 -29.29 28.88
CA ARG A 5 -61.97 -28.93 29.07
C ARG A 5 -61.71 -27.67 28.26
N ARG A 6 -61.82 -26.52 28.93
CA ARG A 6 -61.36 -25.24 28.41
C ARG A 6 -59.83 -25.28 28.42
N TYR A 7 -59.23 -25.39 27.24
CA TYR A 7 -57.79 -25.25 27.04
C TYR A 7 -57.48 -23.76 27.08
N ASP A 8 -57.15 -23.24 28.26
CA ASP A 8 -56.57 -21.91 28.40
C ASP A 8 -55.11 -21.99 27.94
N CYS A 9 -54.92 -21.98 26.61
CA CYS A 9 -53.64 -21.72 25.98
C CYS A 9 -53.39 -20.20 26.06
N GLU A 10 -53.26 -19.68 27.27
CA GLU A 10 -52.61 -18.39 27.49
C GLU A 10 -51.13 -18.61 27.17
N ASP A 11 -50.80 -18.34 25.91
CA ASP A 11 -49.45 -18.15 25.42
C ASP A 11 -48.87 -16.93 26.17
N GLN A 12 -48.42 -17.15 27.42
CA GLN A 12 -47.67 -16.18 28.20
C GLN A 12 -46.37 -15.94 27.45
N LEU A 13 -46.40 -14.99 26.51
CA LEU A 13 -45.21 -14.34 26.00
C LEU A 13 -44.48 -13.73 27.20
N ASP A 14 -43.51 -14.47 27.72
CA ASP A 14 -42.68 -14.07 28.85
C ASP A 14 -42.02 -12.72 28.51
N PRO A 15 -42.41 -11.61 29.17
CA PRO A 15 -41.84 -10.29 28.92
C PRO A 15 -40.34 -10.24 29.28
N ARG A 16 -39.77 -11.30 29.87
CA ARG A 16 -38.34 -11.46 30.13
C ARG A 16 -37.51 -11.89 28.92
N LYS A 17 -38.13 -12.25 27.79
CA LYS A 17 -37.42 -12.33 26.50
C LYS A 17 -37.40 -10.97 25.77
N GLN A 18 -37.32 -9.86 26.51
CA GLN A 18 -36.86 -8.62 25.91
C GLN A 18 -35.44 -8.86 25.40
N PHE A 19 -35.29 -8.87 24.08
CA PHE A 19 -34.00 -8.86 23.43
C PHE A 19 -33.15 -7.79 24.10
N ASP A 20 -32.05 -8.20 24.72
CA ASP A 20 -31.12 -7.31 25.39
C ASP A 20 -30.40 -6.47 24.33
N LEU A 21 -31.09 -5.43 23.87
CA LEU A 21 -30.68 -4.54 22.78
C LEU A 21 -29.30 -3.94 23.07
N LEU A 22 -28.95 -3.79 24.35
CA LEU A 22 -27.66 -3.30 24.82
C LEU A 22 -26.53 -4.29 24.51
N ARG A 23 -26.80 -5.60 24.56
CA ARG A 23 -25.83 -6.64 24.22
C ARG A 23 -25.59 -6.77 22.72
N VAL A 24 -26.59 -6.42 21.90
CA VAL A 24 -26.50 -6.44 20.43
C VAL A 24 -25.78 -5.20 19.89
N PHE A 25 -25.80 -4.08 20.64
CA PHE A 25 -25.25 -2.81 20.19
C PHE A 25 -23.78 -2.85 19.72
N PRO A 26 -22.81 -3.43 20.47
CA PRO A 26 -21.41 -3.46 20.03
C PRO A 26 -21.19 -4.25 18.74
N MET A 27 -22.00 -5.28 18.50
CA MET A 27 -21.98 -6.07 17.27
C MET A 27 -22.55 -5.28 16.09
N ALA A 28 -23.70 -4.62 16.28
CA ALA A 28 -24.28 -3.77 15.25
C ALA A 28 -23.36 -2.60 14.88
N PHE A 29 -22.76 -1.93 15.88
CA PHE A 29 -21.79 -0.85 15.66
C PHE A 29 -20.58 -1.33 14.84
N THR A 30 -19.98 -2.46 15.21
CA THR A 30 -18.81 -2.99 14.48
C THR A 30 -19.15 -3.42 13.07
N MET A 31 -20.30 -4.07 12.85
CA MET A 31 -20.74 -4.44 11.52
C MET A 31 -20.92 -3.21 10.63
N CYS A 32 -21.61 -2.17 11.12
CA CYS A 32 -21.76 -0.91 10.40
C CYS A 32 -20.41 -0.22 10.17
N GLY A 33 -19.54 -0.19 11.18
CA GLY A 33 -18.19 0.40 11.07
C GLY A 33 -17.33 -0.30 10.02
N LEU A 34 -17.31 -1.64 10.01
CA LEU A 34 -16.61 -2.42 9.00
C LEU A 34 -17.19 -2.14 7.60
N LEU A 35 -18.51 -2.19 7.43
CA LEU A 35 -19.14 -1.91 6.13
C LEU A 35 -18.78 -0.52 5.59
N LEU A 36 -18.74 0.50 6.46
CA LEU A 36 -18.42 1.87 6.06
C LEU A 36 -16.93 2.07 5.77
N PHE A 37 -16.05 1.46 6.56
CA PHE A 37 -14.61 1.74 6.51
C PHE A 37 -13.78 0.70 5.76
N THR A 38 -14.29 -0.50 5.48
CA THR A 38 -13.52 -1.55 4.79
C THR A 38 -13.01 -1.08 3.43
N SER A 39 -13.87 -0.51 2.58
CA SER A 39 -13.45 -0.05 1.24
C SER A 39 -12.31 0.99 1.26
N PRO A 40 -12.44 2.13 1.98
CA PRO A 40 -11.35 3.11 2.01
C PRO A 40 -10.10 2.59 2.74
N VAL A 41 -10.25 1.77 3.79
CA VAL A 41 -9.09 1.20 4.49
C VAL A 41 -8.33 0.22 3.60
N VAL A 42 -9.02 -0.67 2.88
CA VAL A 42 -8.38 -1.59 1.92
C VAL A 42 -7.62 -0.79 0.86
N LYS A 43 -8.18 0.30 0.33
CA LYS A 43 -7.48 1.16 -0.63
C LYS A 43 -6.25 1.85 -0.03
N CYS A 44 -6.33 2.33 1.21
CA CYS A 44 -5.17 2.90 1.89
C CYS A 44 -4.08 1.84 2.18
N ILE A 45 -4.47 0.61 2.49
CA ILE A 45 -3.55 -0.52 2.69
C ILE A 45 -2.88 -0.88 1.36
N ASP A 46 -3.65 -1.12 0.30
CA ASP A 46 -3.12 -1.43 -1.04
C ASP A 46 -2.10 -0.36 -1.46
N LEU A 47 -2.43 0.92 -1.28
CA LEU A 47 -1.53 2.02 -1.60
C LEU A 47 -0.31 2.09 -0.66
N ALA A 48 -0.45 1.75 0.62
CA ALA A 48 0.68 1.74 1.56
C ALA A 48 1.69 0.61 1.29
N PHE A 49 1.23 -0.48 0.69
CA PHE A 49 2.06 -1.63 0.30
C PHE A 49 2.52 -1.59 -1.15
N ASP A 50 2.05 -0.61 -1.93
CA ASP A 50 2.62 -0.35 -3.25
C ASP A 50 4.11 0.02 -3.12
N HIS A 51 4.93 -0.61 -3.94
CA HIS A 51 6.39 -0.52 -3.83
C HIS A 51 6.90 0.90 -4.09
N ASP A 52 6.25 1.63 -4.98
CA ASP A 52 6.63 3.01 -5.31
C ASP A 52 6.21 3.93 -4.16
N CYS A 53 4.99 3.77 -3.66
CA CYS A 53 4.52 4.49 -2.48
C CYS A 53 5.44 4.26 -1.27
N PHE A 54 5.84 3.03 -1.02
CA PHE A 54 6.75 2.67 0.06
C PHE A 54 8.13 3.31 -0.08
N TYR A 55 8.72 3.26 -1.29
CA TYR A 55 10.03 3.85 -1.56
C TYR A 55 10.02 5.37 -1.37
N TRP A 56 8.97 6.06 -1.84
CA TRP A 56 8.90 7.53 -1.83
C TRP A 56 8.31 8.14 -0.56
N MET A 57 7.35 7.48 0.08
CA MET A 57 6.65 7.99 1.27
C MET A 57 7.12 7.32 2.57
N GLY A 58 7.92 6.26 2.48
CA GLY A 58 8.48 5.54 3.61
C GLY A 58 7.47 4.67 4.36
N HIS A 59 7.82 4.29 5.60
CA HIS A 59 7.06 3.32 6.40
C HIS A 59 5.84 3.92 7.14
N ALA A 60 5.78 5.24 7.31
CA ALA A 60 4.76 5.86 8.16
C ALA A 60 3.30 5.58 7.69
N PRO A 61 2.97 5.66 6.39
CA PRO A 61 1.60 5.40 5.93
C PRO A 61 1.13 3.96 6.16
N GLN A 62 2.05 2.99 6.18
CA GLN A 62 1.74 1.57 6.46
C GLN A 62 1.14 1.40 7.85
N VAL A 63 1.73 2.02 8.87
CA VAL A 63 1.22 1.93 10.25
C VAL A 63 -0.10 2.69 10.39
N VAL A 64 -0.18 3.89 9.81
CA VAL A 64 -1.35 4.77 9.96
C VAL A 64 -2.58 4.20 9.26
N ALA A 65 -2.42 3.45 8.16
CA ALA A 65 -3.52 2.80 7.44
C ALA A 65 -4.35 1.83 8.30
N PHE A 66 -3.77 1.25 9.36
CA PHE A 66 -4.47 0.32 10.26
C PHE A 66 -5.18 1.00 11.43
N VAL A 67 -4.92 2.29 11.69
CA VAL A 67 -5.49 3.01 12.84
C VAL A 67 -7.04 3.00 12.87
N PRO A 68 -7.77 3.16 11.75
CA PRO A 68 -9.24 3.05 11.77
C PRO A 68 -9.74 1.69 12.28
N ILE A 69 -9.08 0.59 11.89
CA ILE A 69 -9.43 -0.76 12.36
C ILE A 69 -9.19 -0.86 13.87
N VAL A 70 -8.03 -0.38 14.35
CA VAL A 70 -7.71 -0.37 15.78
C VAL A 70 -8.73 0.44 16.58
N LEU A 71 -9.14 1.62 16.09
CA LEU A 71 -10.17 2.43 16.75
C LEU A 71 -11.52 1.70 16.83
N LEU A 72 -11.96 1.03 15.76
CA LEU A 72 -13.20 0.23 15.78
C LEU A 72 -13.14 -0.91 16.79
N VAL A 73 -12.01 -1.64 16.84
CA VAL A 73 -11.79 -2.72 17.81
C VAL A 73 -11.77 -2.18 19.23
N CYS A 74 -11.07 -1.07 19.49
CA CYS A 74 -11.07 -0.41 20.79
C CYS A 74 -12.49 -0.03 21.25
N VAL A 75 -13.30 0.56 20.37
CA VAL A 75 -14.68 0.94 20.69
C VAL A 75 -15.56 -0.29 20.92
N HIS A 76 -15.38 -1.36 20.15
CA HIS A 76 -16.07 -2.62 20.38
C HIS A 76 -15.77 -3.21 21.76
N CYS A 77 -14.47 -3.32 22.11
CA CYS A 77 -14.02 -3.85 23.39
C CYS A 77 -14.53 -2.98 24.55
N LEU A 78 -14.43 -1.65 24.44
CA LEU A 78 -14.90 -0.73 25.49
C LEU A 78 -16.40 -0.86 25.76
N ASN A 79 -17.23 -0.94 24.71
CA ASN A 79 -18.68 -1.10 24.88
C ASN A 79 -19.05 -2.50 25.38
N SER A 80 -18.30 -3.53 24.96
CA SER A 80 -18.53 -4.92 25.39
C SER A 80 -18.17 -5.14 26.86
N ILE A 81 -17.06 -4.56 27.33
CA ILE A 81 -16.62 -4.65 28.73
C ILE A 81 -17.56 -3.86 29.65
N ARG A 82 -18.00 -2.67 29.23
CA ARG A 82 -18.88 -1.83 30.06
C ARG A 82 -20.34 -2.27 30.07
N GLY A 83 -20.75 -3.13 29.12
CA GLY A 83 -22.15 -3.55 28.95
C GLY A 83 -23.12 -2.40 28.65
N ARG A 84 -22.61 -1.20 28.32
CA ARG A 84 -23.42 0.00 28.05
C ARG A 84 -22.78 0.82 26.92
N PRO A 85 -23.59 1.35 25.97
CA PRO A 85 -23.10 2.15 24.87
C PRO A 85 -22.55 3.50 25.37
N SER A 86 -21.26 3.72 25.18
CA SER A 86 -20.62 5.01 25.46
C SER A 86 -20.70 5.92 24.24
N ARG A 87 -21.49 7.00 24.34
CA ARG A 87 -21.63 8.02 23.28
C ARG A 87 -20.27 8.58 22.84
N ALA A 88 -19.41 8.90 23.80
CA ALA A 88 -18.07 9.42 23.52
C ALA A 88 -17.21 8.41 22.75
N ALA A 89 -17.22 7.13 23.14
CA ALA A 89 -16.45 6.10 22.44
C ALA A 89 -16.92 5.91 20.99
N VAL A 90 -18.24 5.87 20.76
CA VAL A 90 -18.84 5.77 19.42
C VAL A 90 -18.46 6.95 18.54
N VAL A 91 -18.56 8.18 19.07
CA VAL A 91 -18.19 9.40 18.37
C VAL A 91 -16.69 9.42 18.05
N MET A 92 -15.83 9.06 19.00
CA MET A 92 -14.37 8.97 18.77
C MET A 92 -14.03 7.89 17.74
N GLY A 93 -14.70 6.74 17.74
CA GLY A 93 -14.48 5.68 16.76
C GLY A 93 -14.80 6.15 15.33
N PHE A 94 -15.97 6.77 15.12
CA PHE A 94 -16.37 7.25 13.80
C PHE A 94 -15.57 8.48 13.36
N ILE A 95 -15.60 9.56 14.14
CA ILE A 95 -14.95 10.81 13.76
C ILE A 95 -13.43 10.61 13.70
N GLY A 96 -12.85 9.89 14.65
CA GLY A 96 -11.42 9.57 14.64
C GLY A 96 -11.00 8.79 13.40
N SER A 97 -11.75 7.75 13.03
CA SER A 97 -11.47 6.97 11.80
C SER A 97 -11.59 7.84 10.54
N CYS A 98 -12.63 8.68 10.44
CA CYS A 98 -12.78 9.61 9.33
C CYS A 98 -11.63 10.60 9.23
N MET A 99 -11.23 11.22 10.34
CA MET A 99 -10.13 12.19 10.37
C MET A 99 -8.80 11.55 9.95
N VAL A 100 -8.51 10.34 10.43
CA VAL A 100 -7.30 9.60 10.02
C VAL A 100 -7.31 9.33 8.52
N LEU A 101 -8.43 8.86 7.97
CA LEU A 101 -8.55 8.59 6.53
C LEU A 101 -8.42 9.86 5.68
N ILE A 102 -9.00 10.99 6.12
CA ILE A 102 -8.86 12.29 5.44
C ILE A 102 -7.40 12.73 5.42
N VAL A 103 -6.71 12.67 6.57
CA VAL A 103 -5.29 13.05 6.66
C VAL A 103 -4.41 12.15 5.79
N LEU A 104 -4.66 10.83 5.79
CA LEU A 104 -3.97 9.90 4.90
C LEU A 104 -4.20 10.25 3.43
N PHE A 105 -5.46 10.49 3.05
CA PHE A 105 -5.83 10.83 1.69
C PHE A 105 -5.14 12.12 1.21
N GLU A 106 -5.18 13.19 2.00
CA GLU A 106 -4.50 14.45 1.68
C GLU A 106 -2.98 14.25 1.54
N ARG A 107 -2.37 13.45 2.42
CA ARG A 107 -0.94 13.14 2.34
C ARG A 107 -0.59 12.39 1.07
N TYR A 108 -1.35 11.35 0.73
CA TYR A 108 -1.16 10.55 -0.47
C TYR A 108 -1.35 11.38 -1.74
N MET A 109 -2.48 12.08 -1.86
CA MET A 109 -2.79 12.90 -3.03
C MET A 109 -1.81 14.07 -3.18
N GLY A 110 -1.51 14.78 -2.10
CA GLY A 110 -0.61 15.93 -2.12
C GLY A 110 0.81 15.53 -2.52
N ARG A 111 1.38 14.51 -1.86
CA ARG A 111 2.74 14.03 -2.18
C ARG A 111 2.82 13.33 -3.52
N GLY A 112 1.82 12.53 -3.88
CA GLY A 112 1.75 11.86 -5.17
C GLY A 112 1.71 12.85 -6.32
N THR A 113 0.88 13.89 -6.22
CA THR A 113 0.80 14.96 -7.24
C THR A 113 2.11 15.74 -7.33
N GLU A 114 2.72 16.08 -6.19
CA GLU A 114 4.01 16.78 -6.14
C GLU A 114 5.12 15.95 -6.81
N LEU A 115 5.22 14.66 -6.48
CA LEU A 115 6.21 13.75 -7.04
C LEU A 115 5.98 13.52 -8.53
N GLY A 116 4.74 13.25 -8.95
CA GLY A 116 4.39 13.08 -10.36
C GLY A 116 4.79 14.29 -11.21
N ASN A 117 4.49 15.50 -10.75
CA ASN A 117 4.89 16.73 -11.43
C ASN A 117 6.43 16.86 -11.54
N ARG A 118 7.17 16.48 -10.50
CA ARG A 118 8.64 16.48 -10.51
C ARG A 118 9.22 15.40 -11.42
N PHE A 119 8.59 14.23 -11.51
CA PHE A 119 9.05 13.13 -12.34
C PHE A 119 8.80 13.35 -13.82
N ILE A 120 7.68 13.97 -14.19
CA ILE A 120 7.36 14.35 -15.57
C ILE A 120 8.26 15.48 -16.09
N SER A 121 8.75 16.37 -15.21
CA SER A 121 9.67 17.46 -15.58
C SER A 121 10.93 16.96 -16.29
N ASN A 122 11.42 17.72 -17.28
CA ASN A 122 12.69 17.43 -17.95
C ASN A 122 13.92 17.80 -17.11
N ASP A 123 13.73 18.53 -16.01
CA ASP A 123 14.82 18.86 -15.11
C ASP A 123 15.15 17.69 -14.19
N CYS A 124 16.28 17.05 -14.46
CA CYS A 124 16.78 15.94 -13.66
C CYS A 124 17.53 16.40 -12.40
N LYS A 125 18.10 17.62 -12.41
CA LYS A 125 19.09 18.05 -11.41
C LYS A 125 18.46 18.80 -10.24
N SER A 126 17.39 19.55 -10.47
CA SER A 126 16.77 20.36 -9.41
C SER A 126 16.06 19.54 -8.33
N PHE A 127 15.72 18.28 -8.60
CA PHE A 127 15.14 17.39 -7.59
C PHE A 127 16.14 16.30 -7.17
N PRO A 128 16.79 16.43 -5.99
CA PRO A 128 17.90 15.56 -5.59
C PRO A 128 17.57 14.07 -5.58
N ALA A 129 16.35 13.70 -5.21
CA ALA A 129 15.98 12.28 -5.16
C ALA A 129 15.83 11.66 -6.56
N LYS A 130 15.31 12.42 -7.54
CA LYS A 130 15.29 12.02 -8.96
C LYS A 130 16.71 11.96 -9.52
N TYR A 131 17.54 12.96 -9.23
CA TYR A 131 18.95 12.96 -9.65
C TYR A 131 19.74 11.78 -9.07
N LYS A 132 19.50 11.42 -7.81
CA LYS A 132 20.12 10.26 -7.17
C LYS A 132 19.82 8.97 -7.95
N LEU A 133 18.55 8.70 -8.26
CA LEU A 133 18.16 7.53 -9.05
C LEU A 133 18.74 7.54 -10.47
N ASP A 134 18.90 8.72 -11.07
CA ASP A 134 19.59 8.85 -12.36
C ASP A 134 21.05 8.40 -12.28
N ARG A 135 21.76 8.83 -11.22
CA ARG A 135 23.14 8.45 -10.96
C ARG A 135 23.28 6.95 -10.68
N GLU A 136 22.34 6.37 -9.95
CA GLU A 136 22.30 4.92 -9.69
C GLU A 136 22.07 4.13 -10.99
N TRP A 137 21.17 4.60 -11.85
CA TRP A 137 20.95 3.99 -13.16
C TRP A 137 22.19 4.11 -14.07
N GLN A 138 22.83 5.28 -14.10
CA GLN A 138 24.08 5.48 -14.85
C GLN A 138 25.20 4.55 -14.35
N ALA A 139 25.32 4.35 -13.04
CA ALA A 139 26.28 3.43 -12.45
C ALA A 139 26.00 1.98 -12.87
N ALA A 140 24.73 1.55 -12.82
CA ALA A 140 24.30 0.24 -13.31
C ALA A 140 24.63 0.05 -14.80
N ASN A 141 24.34 1.05 -15.63
CA ASN A 141 24.64 1.00 -17.06
C ASN A 141 26.16 0.88 -17.30
N ALA A 142 26.98 1.68 -16.62
CA ALA A 142 28.44 1.61 -16.73
C ALA A 142 28.99 0.23 -16.32
N PHE A 143 28.44 -0.37 -15.26
CA PHE A 143 28.79 -1.73 -14.84
C PHE A 143 28.44 -2.78 -15.90
N LYS A 144 27.23 -2.70 -16.48
CA LYS A 144 26.78 -3.57 -17.56
C LYS A 144 27.67 -3.43 -18.81
N GLU A 145 28.01 -2.21 -19.19
CA GLU A 145 28.90 -1.94 -20.32
C GLU A 145 30.31 -2.51 -20.10
N ALA A 146 30.89 -2.33 -18.92
CA ALA A 146 32.19 -2.89 -18.56
C ALA A 146 32.18 -4.43 -18.59
N CYS A 147 31.10 -5.05 -18.10
CA CYS A 147 30.88 -6.48 -18.18
C CYS A 147 30.78 -6.97 -19.64
N ARG A 148 30.04 -6.25 -20.49
CA ARG A 148 29.90 -6.56 -21.93
C ARG A 148 31.26 -6.50 -22.65
N GLN A 149 32.07 -5.48 -22.36
CA GLN A 149 33.42 -5.32 -22.93
C GLN A 149 34.37 -6.46 -22.55
N ARG A 150 34.27 -7.00 -21.33
CA ARG A 150 35.10 -8.15 -20.91
C ARG A 150 34.72 -9.45 -21.62
N ARG A 151 33.47 -9.58 -22.07
CA ARG A 151 32.94 -10.81 -22.69
C ARG A 151 33.14 -10.90 -24.20
N SER A 152 33.35 -9.78 -24.90
CA SER A 152 33.52 -9.78 -26.37
C SER A 152 34.77 -10.56 -26.86
N GLY A 153 35.66 -11.00 -25.96
CA GLY A 153 36.83 -11.82 -26.29
C GLY A 153 36.62 -13.35 -26.33
N GLY A 154 35.44 -13.89 -25.97
CA GLY A 154 35.22 -15.34 -25.93
C GLY A 154 33.74 -15.71 -26.03
N ALA A 155 33.37 -16.38 -27.13
CA ALA A 155 32.00 -16.64 -27.52
C ALA A 155 31.15 -17.35 -26.46
N SER A 156 30.11 -16.67 -25.97
CA SER A 156 28.85 -17.25 -25.50
C SER A 156 27.80 -16.15 -25.38
N ILE A 157 26.66 -16.37 -26.05
CA ILE A 157 25.47 -15.52 -26.02
C ILE A 157 24.78 -15.78 -24.68
N VAL A 158 25.30 -15.19 -23.60
CA VAL A 158 24.60 -15.14 -22.32
C VAL A 158 23.63 -13.97 -22.37
N SER A 159 22.45 -14.17 -21.78
CA SER A 159 21.38 -13.18 -21.60
C SER A 159 21.94 -11.78 -21.33
N GLY A 160 21.40 -10.79 -22.02
CA GLY A 160 21.86 -9.41 -22.01
C GLY A 160 21.54 -8.65 -20.71
N MET A 161 21.23 -9.34 -19.61
CA MET A 161 20.83 -8.71 -18.35
C MET A 161 22.04 -8.38 -17.48
N ILE A 162 21.93 -7.28 -16.72
CA ILE A 162 22.97 -6.86 -15.77
C ILE A 162 23.18 -7.88 -14.63
N GLU A 163 22.13 -8.63 -14.26
CA GLU A 163 22.21 -9.64 -13.19
C GLU A 163 23.10 -10.83 -13.55
N ASP A 164 23.30 -11.08 -14.85
CA ASP A 164 24.17 -12.15 -15.35
C ASP A 164 25.66 -11.77 -15.30
N CYS A 165 25.99 -10.52 -14.94
CA CYS A 165 27.37 -10.05 -14.86
C CYS A 165 28.06 -10.49 -13.57
N PRO A 166 29.32 -10.98 -13.65
CA PRO A 166 30.06 -11.39 -12.46
C PRO A 166 30.29 -10.18 -11.53
N GLY A 167 30.02 -10.37 -10.23
CA GLY A 167 30.13 -9.31 -9.22
C GLY A 167 28.87 -8.46 -9.05
N TYR A 168 27.76 -8.76 -9.74
CA TYR A 168 26.52 -7.99 -9.61
C TYR A 168 25.99 -7.94 -8.18
N GLN A 169 26.06 -9.04 -7.43
CA GLN A 169 25.60 -9.05 -6.02
C GLN A 169 26.45 -8.13 -5.14
N ASP A 170 27.76 -8.09 -5.35
CA ASP A 170 28.67 -7.20 -4.60
C ASP A 170 28.40 -5.72 -4.90
N GLU A 171 28.05 -5.40 -6.16
CA GLU A 171 27.65 -4.04 -6.54
C GLU A 171 26.24 -3.69 -6.05
N LEU A 172 25.31 -4.65 -6.02
CA LEU A 172 23.96 -4.46 -5.50
C LEU A 172 23.96 -4.08 -4.01
N GLU A 173 24.90 -4.58 -3.23
CA GLU A 173 25.08 -4.18 -1.83
C GLU A 173 25.55 -2.73 -1.68
N LYS A 174 26.39 -2.25 -2.61
CA LYS A 174 26.85 -0.84 -2.66
C LYS A 174 25.78 0.09 -3.21
N HIS A 175 24.91 -0.44 -4.06
CA HIS A 175 23.89 0.30 -4.80
C HIS A 175 22.48 -0.26 -4.53
N PRO A 176 21.93 -0.06 -3.31
CA PRO A 176 20.66 -0.67 -2.92
C PRO A 176 19.46 -0.21 -3.78
N ASP A 177 19.54 1.00 -4.35
CA ASP A 177 18.50 1.57 -5.21
C ASP A 177 18.35 0.83 -6.55
N TRP A 178 19.33 0.00 -6.94
CA TRP A 178 19.22 -0.86 -8.12
C TRP A 178 18.05 -1.83 -8.02
N ARG A 179 17.67 -2.28 -6.81
CA ARG A 179 16.49 -3.14 -6.63
C ARG A 179 15.20 -2.41 -7.04
N TYR A 180 15.10 -1.13 -6.67
CA TYR A 180 13.96 -0.30 -7.03
C TYR A 180 13.91 -0.07 -8.55
N LEU A 181 15.05 0.31 -9.15
CA LEU A 181 15.17 0.50 -10.61
C LEU A 181 14.85 -0.79 -11.39
N ALA A 182 15.37 -1.94 -10.96
CA ALA A 182 15.07 -3.24 -11.55
C ALA A 182 13.57 -3.57 -11.49
N GLY A 183 12.94 -3.34 -10.34
CA GLY A 183 11.50 -3.55 -10.15
C GLY A 183 10.64 -2.65 -11.05
N LEU A 184 11.05 -1.40 -11.24
CA LEU A 184 10.40 -0.49 -12.17
C LEU A 184 10.55 -0.91 -13.62
N GLU A 185 11.77 -1.24 -14.03
CA GLU A 185 12.07 -1.62 -15.41
C GLU A 185 11.26 -2.85 -15.83
N ARG A 186 11.18 -3.86 -14.95
CA ARG A 186 10.39 -5.08 -15.20
C ARG A 186 8.88 -4.84 -15.25
N ARG A 187 8.35 -3.96 -14.39
CA ARG A 187 6.90 -3.66 -14.34
C ARG A 187 6.44 -2.80 -15.51
N HIS A 188 7.26 -1.84 -15.91
CA HIS A 188 6.86 -0.80 -16.86
C HIS A 188 7.54 -0.89 -18.23
N LEU A 189 8.48 -1.82 -18.41
CA LEU A 189 9.26 -1.99 -19.64
C LEU A 189 9.92 -0.68 -20.10
N CYS A 190 10.25 0.19 -19.14
CA CYS A 190 10.94 1.45 -19.35
C CYS A 190 12.46 1.23 -19.42
N GLY A 191 13.23 2.27 -19.77
CA GLY A 191 14.69 2.19 -19.79
C GLY A 191 15.29 3.57 -19.65
N GLY A 192 16.37 3.69 -18.88
CA GLY A 192 16.84 5.00 -18.44
C GLY A 192 15.96 5.61 -17.35
N TRP A 193 16.48 6.60 -16.63
CA TRP A 193 15.74 7.28 -15.56
C TRP A 193 15.29 8.68 -15.97
N CYS A 194 16.22 9.62 -16.19
CA CYS A 194 15.90 10.97 -16.66
C CYS A 194 15.83 11.08 -18.19
N GLU A 195 16.67 10.31 -18.88
CA GLU A 195 16.69 10.20 -20.33
C GLU A 195 16.32 8.77 -20.74
N PRO A 196 15.72 8.56 -21.92
CA PRO A 196 15.50 7.22 -22.47
C PRO A 196 16.82 6.45 -22.60
N GLY A 197 16.81 5.18 -22.22
CA GLY A 197 18.00 4.33 -22.21
C GLY A 197 17.69 2.86 -22.49
N PRO A 198 18.73 2.01 -22.63
CA PRO A 198 18.54 0.58 -22.74
C PRO A 198 17.96 0.00 -21.43
N GLN A 199 17.24 -1.11 -21.56
CA GLN A 199 16.85 -1.92 -20.42
C GLN A 199 18.09 -2.62 -19.83
N LEU A 200 18.32 -2.46 -18.52
CA LEU A 200 19.42 -3.10 -17.80
C LEU A 200 19.00 -4.46 -17.23
N TRP A 201 17.77 -4.55 -16.70
CA TRP A 201 17.20 -5.71 -16.01
C TRP A 201 16.07 -6.41 -16.80
N GLY A 202 15.64 -5.84 -17.93
CA GLY A 202 14.70 -6.43 -18.87
C GLY A 202 15.35 -7.11 -20.09
N PHE A 203 14.54 -7.79 -20.89
CA PHE A 203 14.96 -8.50 -22.11
C PHE A 203 14.95 -7.63 -23.38
N ALA A 204 14.58 -6.35 -23.30
CA ALA A 204 14.47 -5.54 -24.51
C ALA A 204 15.82 -4.91 -24.90
N ASP A 205 16.32 -5.28 -26.07
CA ASP A 205 17.44 -4.59 -26.72
C ASP A 205 17.03 -3.20 -27.27
N THR A 206 15.73 -2.90 -27.27
CA THR A 206 15.20 -1.60 -27.69
C THR A 206 15.22 -0.59 -26.54
N PRO A 207 15.68 0.65 -26.78
CA PRO A 207 15.57 1.72 -25.78
C PRO A 207 14.12 1.89 -25.31
N GLY A 208 13.92 1.84 -24.01
CA GLY A 208 12.63 2.11 -23.39
C GLY A 208 12.38 3.61 -23.26
N VAL A 209 11.13 4.00 -23.01
CA VAL A 209 10.85 5.36 -22.52
C VAL A 209 11.46 5.53 -21.12
N ARG A 210 11.83 6.76 -20.74
CA ARG A 210 12.42 7.04 -19.44
C ARG A 210 11.50 6.58 -18.30
N CYS A 211 12.03 5.87 -17.31
CA CYS A 211 11.23 5.33 -16.21
C CYS A 211 10.58 6.43 -15.37
N SER A 212 11.21 7.61 -15.20
CA SER A 212 10.60 8.70 -14.44
C SER A 212 9.34 9.28 -15.09
N ALA A 213 9.01 8.96 -16.34
CA ALA A 213 7.77 9.46 -16.95
C ALA A 213 6.55 8.57 -16.68
N ILE A 214 6.78 7.33 -16.21
CA ILE A 214 5.73 6.32 -16.04
C ILE A 214 5.36 6.12 -14.57
N VAL A 215 6.31 6.36 -13.66
CA VAL A 215 6.13 6.26 -12.20
C VAL A 215 5.19 7.34 -11.67
#